data_AF-A0A4R5QH12-F1
#
_entry.id   AF-A0A4R5QH12-F1
#
_cell.length_a   1.000
_cell.length_b   1.000
_cell.length_c   1.000
_cell.angle_alpha   90.00
_cell.angle_beta   90.00
_cell.angle_gamma   90.00
#
_symmetry.space_group_name_H-M   'P 1'
#
loop_
_entity.id
_entity.type
_entity.pdbx_description
1 polymer ?
#
loop_
_entity_poly.entity_id
_entity_poly.type
_entity_poly.pdbx_seq_one_letter_code
_entity_poly.pdbx_strand_id
1 'polypeptide(L)'
;MVRGEVGPAAGGRHGGALRGTRPAAGHLHRRPRGAAFGRVTDAATTLAALRRGDLAGTRELRLAGLGLREFPPEILGLAGSLELLDLSGNALGALPPGLARCRRLRVFFGSGNRFGRLPPVLGDCPALSQVGCRGSALAEVPAEALPPGLRWLTLTDNQLAALPPALGERPALQKLMLSGNRLQQLPAGLAGAGRLELLRIAANRFEALPPWLAGLPRLAWLAMAGNPCEGEGLVPAAPAAAWSALAPGALLGEGASGRVHAARWAGRPVALKLFKGAMTSDGLPEREMAACLAAGTHPHLVGALGRLEGHPEALQGLVMPLLPPDWRVLAGPPSLESCSRDVYDPALRLAPPVALRIARGIGAAAAHLHGQGLLHGDLYAHNVLWDGAAGAAVLSDLGAAAFLPPGPMGATLQRLEVRAWGLLLGELLDRCEAAVPEAARAVERACVQPAVAARPLLAEAVAMLPA
;
A
#
# COMPACT_ATOMS: atom_id res chain seq x y z
N MET A 1 -32.87 66.92 2.85
CA MET A 1 -33.92 67.78 3.43
C MET A 1 -34.77 66.93 4.36
N VAL A 2 -34.89 67.44 5.58
CA VAL A 2 -35.87 67.20 6.66
C VAL A 2 -37.01 66.21 6.42
N ARG A 3 -37.31 65.48 7.50
CA ARG A 3 -38.64 65.13 8.09
C ARG A 3 -38.78 63.62 8.25
N GLY A 4 -39.21 63.09 9.38
CA GLY A 4 -39.80 63.67 10.58
C GLY A 4 -40.44 62.51 11.33
N GLU A 5 -40.15 62.38 12.62
CA GLU A 5 -41.11 62.39 13.73
C GLU A 5 -42.25 61.37 13.71
N VAL A 6 -42.48 60.81 14.91
CA VAL A 6 -43.77 60.72 15.65
C VAL A 6 -43.87 59.35 16.36
N GLY A 7 -43.94 59.36 17.70
CA GLY A 7 -44.38 58.22 18.54
C GLY A 7 -45.92 58.06 18.49
N PRO A 8 -46.64 57.45 19.46
CA PRO A 8 -46.23 56.80 20.71
C PRO A 8 -47.00 55.48 21.03
N ALA A 9 -46.76 54.95 22.24
CA ALA A 9 -47.69 54.26 23.17
C ALA A 9 -48.40 52.91 22.84
N ALA A 10 -48.03 51.92 23.68
CA ALA A 10 -48.87 51.01 24.48
C ALA A 10 -49.77 49.92 23.84
N GLY A 11 -49.59 48.68 24.33
CA GLY A 11 -50.68 47.72 24.54
C GLY A 11 -50.42 46.26 24.14
N GLY A 12 -50.53 45.34 25.11
CA GLY A 12 -51.29 44.09 24.90
C GLY A 12 -50.57 42.79 24.50
N ARG A 13 -50.18 42.02 25.52
CA ARG A 13 -50.32 40.55 25.73
C ARG A 13 -50.19 39.53 24.57
N HIS A 14 -49.35 38.54 24.88
CA HIS A 14 -49.37 37.09 24.54
C HIS A 14 -49.05 36.63 23.11
N GLY A 15 -47.87 36.00 22.99
CA GLY A 15 -47.52 35.08 21.91
C GLY A 15 -46.10 34.55 22.13
N GLY A 16 -45.97 33.28 22.48
CA GLY A 16 -44.70 32.66 22.87
C GLY A 16 -43.67 32.62 21.73
N ALA A 17 -42.41 32.88 22.08
CA ALA A 17 -41.24 32.35 21.38
C ALA A 17 -40.01 32.53 22.30
N LEU A 18 -39.53 31.44 22.89
CA LEU A 18 -38.28 31.39 23.63
C LEU A 18 -37.11 31.68 22.68
N ARG A 19 -36.55 32.89 22.76
CA ARG A 19 -35.27 33.24 22.17
C ARG A 19 -34.13 32.86 23.12
N GLY A 20 -33.13 32.19 22.56
CA GLY A 20 -31.77 32.73 22.62
C GLY A 20 -30.91 32.28 23.79
N THR A 21 -30.37 31.08 23.70
CA THR A 21 -29.08 30.75 24.32
C THR A 21 -28.05 30.53 23.23
N ARG A 22 -27.05 31.41 23.16
CA ARG A 22 -25.76 31.11 22.51
C ARG A 22 -25.11 29.92 23.23
N PRO A 23 -24.42 29.02 22.51
CA PRO A 23 -23.18 28.45 22.98
C PRO A 23 -22.04 28.81 22.00
N ALA A 24 -20.98 29.47 22.47
CA ALA A 24 -19.84 28.87 23.14
C ALA A 24 -18.99 28.03 22.18
N ALA A 25 -17.85 28.62 21.80
CA ALA A 25 -16.79 28.00 21.03
C ALA A 25 -16.13 26.86 21.81
N GLY A 26 -15.62 25.89 21.05
CA GLY A 26 -14.66 24.88 21.50
C GLY A 26 -15.31 23.61 22.02
N HIS A 27 -15.10 22.50 21.31
CA HIS A 27 -14.66 21.23 21.88
C HIS A 27 -14.37 20.23 20.76
N LEU A 28 -13.07 19.98 20.52
CA LEU A 28 -12.59 18.75 19.91
C LEU A 28 -13.01 17.55 20.79
N HIS A 29 -13.88 16.68 20.30
CA HIS A 29 -14.07 15.34 20.84
C HIS A 29 -13.11 14.37 20.11
N ARG A 30 -11.94 14.08 20.71
CA ARG A 30 -11.69 13.00 21.67
C ARG A 30 -12.15 11.63 21.17
N ARG A 31 -11.16 10.88 20.65
CA ARG A 31 -11.21 9.43 20.44
C ARG A 31 -11.57 8.69 21.75
N PRO A 32 -12.25 7.54 21.67
CA PRO A 32 -12.59 6.75 22.84
C PRO A 32 -11.33 6.14 23.47
N ARG A 33 -11.29 6.13 24.82
CA ARG A 33 -10.21 5.54 25.62
C ARG A 33 -10.38 4.02 25.68
N GLY A 34 -9.41 3.29 25.14
CA GLY A 34 -9.21 1.86 25.35
C GLY A 34 -7.78 1.47 24.93
N ALA A 35 -6.99 0.98 25.89
CA ALA A 35 -5.59 0.53 25.81
C ALA A 35 -4.52 1.57 25.39
N ALA A 36 -3.67 1.94 26.35
CA ALA A 36 -2.62 2.94 26.21
C ALA A 36 -1.53 2.54 25.20
N PHE A 37 -1.56 3.15 24.01
CA PHE A 37 -0.37 3.30 23.17
C PHE A 37 0.53 4.37 23.80
N GLY A 38 1.67 3.93 24.32
CA GLY A 38 2.69 4.79 24.92
C GLY A 38 3.13 5.88 23.95
N ARG A 39 3.26 7.10 24.49
CA ARG A 39 3.83 8.27 23.83
C ARG A 39 5.15 7.89 23.16
N VAL A 40 5.38 8.42 21.95
CA VAL A 40 6.69 8.43 21.28
C VAL A 40 7.72 8.98 22.26
N THR A 41 8.48 8.09 22.88
CA THR A 41 9.77 8.44 23.46
C THR A 41 10.67 8.75 22.29
N ASP A 42 11.25 9.95 22.26
CA ASP A 42 12.32 10.31 21.34
C ASP A 42 13.31 9.13 21.25
N ALA A 43 13.69 8.71 20.04
CA ALA A 43 14.57 7.54 19.86
C ALA A 43 15.87 7.69 20.65
N ALA A 44 16.36 8.93 20.85
CA ALA A 44 17.54 9.19 21.68
C ALA A 44 17.26 8.94 23.16
N THR A 45 16.08 9.32 23.66
CA THR A 45 15.64 8.99 25.03
C THR A 45 15.47 7.48 25.22
N THR A 46 14.97 6.78 24.20
CA THR A 46 14.85 5.32 24.20
C THR A 46 16.21 4.64 24.27
N LEU A 47 17.21 5.12 23.50
CA LEU A 47 18.58 4.62 23.58
C LEU A 47 19.20 4.86 24.96
N ALA A 48 18.97 6.04 25.55
CA ALA A 48 19.46 6.34 26.90
C ALA A 48 18.80 5.43 27.95
N ALA A 49 17.50 5.18 27.84
CA ALA A 49 16.77 4.25 28.70
C ALA A 49 17.27 2.80 28.55
N LEU A 50 17.56 2.37 27.32
CA LEU A 50 18.17 1.06 27.05
C LEU A 50 19.52 0.93 27.78
N ARG A 51 20.39 1.95 27.67
CA ARG A 51 21.72 1.95 28.30
C ARG A 51 21.68 1.93 29.83
N ARG A 52 20.61 2.48 30.43
CA ARG A 52 20.39 2.39 31.89
C ARG A 52 19.78 1.07 32.34
N GLY A 53 19.29 0.24 31.41
CA GLY A 53 18.58 -1.00 31.72
C GLY A 53 17.09 -0.83 31.98
N ASP A 54 16.53 0.37 31.80
CA ASP A 54 15.13 0.70 32.09
C ASP A 54 14.13 -0.03 31.17
N LEU A 55 14.62 -0.62 30.07
CA LEU A 55 13.82 -1.34 29.07
C LEU A 55 13.81 -2.87 29.27
N ALA A 56 14.23 -3.35 30.44
CA ALA A 56 14.20 -4.78 30.74
C ALA A 56 12.78 -5.36 30.52
N GLY A 57 12.69 -6.47 29.78
CA GLY A 57 11.42 -7.12 29.48
C GLY A 57 10.61 -6.51 28.32
N THR A 58 11.10 -5.44 27.69
CA THR A 58 10.45 -4.85 26.51
C THR A 58 10.37 -5.85 25.35
N ARG A 59 9.23 -5.85 24.66
CA ARG A 59 8.96 -6.69 23.48
C ARG A 59 9.23 -5.99 22.15
N GLU A 60 9.12 -4.68 22.10
CA GLU A 60 9.37 -3.89 20.89
C GLU A 60 10.41 -2.81 21.17
N LEU A 61 11.51 -2.83 20.43
CA LEU A 61 12.54 -1.80 20.51
C LEU A 61 12.66 -1.10 19.15
N ARG A 62 12.50 0.22 19.16
CA ARG A 62 12.69 1.07 17.99
C ARG A 62 13.79 2.11 18.28
N LEU A 63 14.88 2.03 17.53
CA LEU A 63 16.04 2.93 17.61
C LEU A 63 16.35 3.47 16.21
N ALA A 64 15.33 4.05 15.56
CA ALA A 64 15.43 4.50 14.18
C ALA A 64 16.01 5.93 14.06
N GLY A 65 16.77 6.20 13.02
CA GLY A 65 17.20 7.56 12.67
C GLY A 65 18.28 8.16 13.58
N LEU A 66 19.02 7.35 14.33
CA LEU A 66 19.97 7.81 15.34
C LEU A 66 21.42 7.93 14.81
N GLY A 67 21.66 7.56 13.55
CA GLY A 67 23.01 7.56 12.97
C GLY A 67 23.96 6.54 13.61
N LEU A 68 23.42 5.47 14.23
CA LEU A 68 24.23 4.43 14.88
C LEU A 68 25.15 3.75 13.87
N ARG A 69 26.46 3.74 14.15
CA ARG A 69 27.44 3.02 13.33
C ARG A 69 27.68 1.59 13.80
N GLU A 70 27.40 1.35 15.07
CA GLU A 70 27.57 0.05 15.72
C GLU A 70 26.26 -0.36 16.41
N PHE A 71 26.07 -1.67 16.50
CA PHE A 71 24.93 -2.27 17.20
C PHE A 71 25.06 -2.00 18.71
N PRO A 72 24.06 -1.40 19.38
CA PRO A 72 24.08 -1.23 20.83
C PRO A 72 24.05 -2.59 21.55
N PRO A 73 25.12 -3.01 22.25
CA PRO A 73 25.19 -4.34 22.86
C PRO A 73 24.12 -4.56 23.94
N GLU A 74 23.58 -3.50 24.54
CA GLU A 74 22.53 -3.54 25.55
C GLU A 74 21.22 -4.15 25.03
N ILE A 75 20.98 -4.13 23.71
CA ILE A 75 19.86 -4.84 23.07
C ILE A 75 19.91 -6.34 23.41
N LEU A 76 21.10 -6.92 23.55
CA LEU A 76 21.26 -8.34 23.90
C LEU A 76 20.77 -8.65 25.33
N GLY A 77 20.66 -7.63 26.19
CA GLY A 77 19.99 -7.75 27.50
C GLY A 77 18.48 -8.02 27.39
N LEU A 78 17.88 -7.74 26.23
CA LEU A 78 16.45 -7.97 25.95
C LEU A 78 16.17 -9.33 25.31
N ALA A 79 17.18 -10.19 25.17
CA ALA A 79 17.08 -11.46 24.44
C ALA A 79 15.93 -12.38 24.89
N GLY A 80 15.52 -12.29 26.16
CA GLY A 80 14.40 -13.07 26.71
C GLY A 80 13.00 -12.56 26.37
N SER A 81 12.86 -11.32 25.89
CA SER A 81 11.56 -10.66 25.69
C SER A 81 11.35 -10.06 24.30
N LEU A 82 12.42 -9.69 23.59
CA LEU A 82 12.33 -8.92 22.35
C LEU A 82 11.67 -9.72 21.22
N GLU A 83 10.60 -9.15 20.66
CA GLU A 83 9.79 -9.68 19.55
C GLU A 83 9.93 -8.84 18.27
N LEU A 84 10.10 -7.52 18.39
CA LEU A 84 10.31 -6.60 17.28
C LEU A 84 11.53 -5.71 17.53
N LEU A 85 12.44 -5.68 16.56
CA LEU A 85 13.60 -4.80 16.56
C LEU A 85 13.63 -3.95 15.30
N ASP A 86 13.55 -2.63 15.47
CA ASP A 86 13.69 -1.65 14.39
C ASP A 86 14.94 -0.78 14.62
N LEU A 87 15.91 -0.94 13.72
CA LEU A 87 17.17 -0.19 13.64
C LEU A 87 17.26 0.62 12.33
N SER A 88 16.12 0.97 11.72
CA SER A 88 16.09 1.65 10.42
C SER A 88 16.68 3.07 10.47
N GLY A 89 17.25 3.57 9.37
CA GLY A 89 17.80 4.92 9.27
C GLY A 89 19.07 5.14 10.10
N ASN A 90 19.88 4.10 10.29
CA ASN A 90 21.18 4.18 10.95
C ASN A 90 22.31 3.96 9.93
N ALA A 91 23.54 3.74 10.40
CA ALA A 91 24.72 3.50 9.57
C ALA A 91 25.39 2.16 9.90
N LEU A 92 24.60 1.15 10.30
CA LEU A 92 25.10 -0.16 10.69
C LEU A 92 25.67 -0.92 9.50
N GLY A 93 26.87 -1.49 9.66
CA GLY A 93 27.50 -2.39 8.68
C GLY A 93 27.25 -3.87 8.94
N ALA A 94 26.94 -4.26 10.17
CA ALA A 94 26.72 -5.65 10.56
C ALA A 94 25.82 -5.75 11.80
N LEU A 95 25.37 -6.96 12.10
CA LEU A 95 24.71 -7.33 13.35
C LEU A 95 25.58 -8.37 14.08
N PRO A 96 25.70 -8.31 15.42
CA PRO A 96 26.56 -9.23 16.16
C PRO A 96 25.95 -10.64 16.22
N PRO A 97 26.77 -11.71 16.27
CA PRO A 97 26.30 -13.10 16.43
C PRO A 97 25.39 -13.30 17.64
N GLY A 98 25.59 -12.50 18.69
CA GLY A 98 24.76 -12.52 19.91
C GLY A 98 23.27 -12.25 19.66
N LEU A 99 22.88 -11.65 18.53
CA LEU A 99 21.47 -11.41 18.19
C LEU A 99 20.65 -12.71 18.10
N ALA A 100 21.27 -13.84 17.74
CA ALA A 100 20.64 -15.16 17.72
C ALA A 100 20.11 -15.61 19.10
N ARG A 101 20.54 -14.97 20.19
CA ARG A 101 20.00 -15.20 21.54
C ARG A 101 18.57 -14.67 21.70
N CYS A 102 18.12 -13.74 20.87
CA CYS A 102 16.76 -13.21 20.86
C CYS A 102 15.79 -14.23 20.27
N ARG A 103 15.54 -15.34 20.98
CA ARG A 103 14.74 -16.48 20.51
C ARG A 103 13.28 -16.14 20.23
N ARG A 104 12.79 -14.99 20.72
CA ARG A 104 11.44 -14.47 20.50
C ARG A 104 11.36 -13.43 19.39
N LEU A 105 12.48 -13.03 18.78
CA LEU A 105 12.50 -12.00 17.74
C LEU A 105 11.76 -12.51 16.50
N ARG A 106 10.64 -11.86 16.16
CA ARG A 106 9.76 -12.21 15.04
C ARG A 106 9.92 -11.26 13.86
N VAL A 107 10.26 -10.01 14.14
CA VAL A 107 10.35 -8.92 13.16
C VAL A 107 11.66 -8.16 13.32
N PHE A 108 12.39 -8.01 12.23
CA PHE A 108 13.58 -7.17 12.14
C PHE A 108 13.45 -6.16 11.02
N PHE A 109 13.61 -4.88 11.36
CA PHE A 109 13.73 -3.79 10.39
C PHE A 109 15.09 -3.12 10.51
N GLY A 110 15.82 -3.08 9.41
CA GLY A 110 17.13 -2.45 9.29
C GLY A 110 17.25 -1.60 8.03
N SER A 111 16.15 -1.03 7.56
CA SER A 111 16.14 -0.25 6.31
C SER A 111 17.01 1.01 6.42
N GLY A 112 17.64 1.45 5.34
CA GLY A 112 18.49 2.65 5.35
C GLY A 112 19.81 2.50 6.09
N ASN A 113 20.30 1.27 6.31
CA ASN A 113 21.64 1.00 6.88
C ASN A 113 22.70 0.80 5.78
N ARG A 114 23.90 0.32 6.13
CA ARG A 114 25.04 0.11 5.21
C ARG A 114 25.57 -1.31 5.27
N PHE A 115 24.69 -2.31 5.29
CA PHE A 115 25.06 -3.70 5.55
C PHE A 115 25.93 -4.33 4.46
N GLY A 116 25.78 -3.93 3.18
CA GLY A 116 26.52 -4.52 2.05
C GLY A 116 26.08 -5.95 1.68
N ARG A 117 25.79 -6.80 2.66
CA ARG A 117 25.14 -8.12 2.51
C ARG A 117 24.08 -8.29 3.60
N LEU A 118 23.05 -9.11 3.35
CA LEU A 118 22.05 -9.37 4.39
C LEU A 118 22.74 -10.03 5.61
N PRO A 119 22.59 -9.51 6.84
CA PRO A 119 23.33 -10.03 7.99
C PRO A 119 23.05 -11.52 8.26
N PRO A 120 24.08 -12.40 8.24
CA PRO A 120 23.92 -13.85 8.39
C PRO A 120 23.19 -14.28 9.67
N VAL A 121 23.43 -13.59 10.78
CA VAL A 121 22.83 -13.90 12.09
C VAL A 121 21.29 -13.86 12.08
N LEU A 122 20.66 -13.21 11.10
CA LEU A 122 19.21 -13.23 10.97
C LEU A 122 18.69 -14.65 10.76
N GLY A 123 19.38 -15.51 10.00
CA GLY A 123 18.95 -16.90 9.80
C GLY A 123 19.05 -17.77 11.05
N ASP A 124 19.90 -17.38 12.00
CA ASP A 124 20.05 -18.05 13.30
C ASP A 124 18.95 -17.69 14.31
N CYS A 125 18.06 -16.75 13.97
CA CYS A 125 16.95 -16.33 14.83
C CYS A 125 15.71 -17.23 14.56
N PRO A 126 15.37 -18.19 15.45
CA PRO A 126 14.43 -19.26 15.11
C PRO A 126 12.97 -18.81 14.97
N ALA A 127 12.58 -17.72 15.65
CA ALA A 127 11.24 -17.15 15.55
C ALA A 127 11.12 -16.06 14.47
N LEU A 128 12.24 -15.68 13.83
CA LEU A 128 12.27 -14.57 12.90
C LEU A 128 11.50 -14.95 11.63
N SER A 129 10.52 -14.13 11.28
CA SER A 129 9.62 -14.39 10.17
C SER A 129 9.47 -13.20 9.24
N GLN A 130 9.88 -12.00 9.65
CA GLN A 130 9.76 -10.79 8.85
C GLN A 130 11.06 -9.99 8.90
N VAL A 131 11.61 -9.73 7.72
CA VAL A 131 12.88 -9.02 7.55
C VAL A 131 12.69 -7.89 6.54
N GLY A 132 13.01 -6.66 6.94
CA GLY A 132 12.97 -5.50 6.07
C GLY A 132 14.27 -4.70 6.07
N CYS A 133 14.98 -4.71 4.94
CA CYS A 133 16.24 -4.00 4.72
C CYS A 133 16.18 -3.21 3.40
N ARG A 134 15.20 -2.31 3.27
CA ARG A 134 15.10 -1.40 2.11
C ARG A 134 16.28 -0.44 2.09
N GLY A 135 16.83 -0.09 0.92
CA GLY A 135 17.80 1.02 0.85
C GLY A 135 19.06 0.79 1.68
N SER A 136 19.56 -0.45 1.76
CA SER A 136 20.63 -0.83 2.69
C SER A 136 21.96 -1.19 2.00
N ALA A 137 22.09 -0.77 0.74
CA ALA A 137 23.24 -1.05 -0.13
C ALA A 137 23.59 -2.54 -0.24
N LEU A 138 22.60 -3.44 -0.16
CA LEU A 138 22.83 -4.88 -0.24
C LEU A 138 23.23 -5.28 -1.66
N ALA A 139 24.39 -5.92 -1.81
CA ALA A 139 24.85 -6.56 -3.03
C ALA A 139 24.66 -8.09 -2.99
N GLU A 140 24.50 -8.67 -1.79
CA GLU A 140 24.40 -10.11 -1.58
C GLU A 140 23.30 -10.46 -0.55
N VAL A 141 22.61 -11.57 -0.79
CA VAL A 141 21.80 -12.27 0.22
C VAL A 141 22.44 -13.65 0.45
N PRO A 142 23.21 -13.84 1.53
CA PRO A 142 23.77 -15.14 1.87
C PRO A 142 22.65 -16.13 2.20
N ALA A 143 22.84 -17.41 1.85
CA ALA A 143 21.83 -18.44 2.08
C ALA A 143 21.48 -18.59 3.57
N GLU A 144 22.51 -18.52 4.42
CA GLU A 144 22.42 -18.59 5.87
C GLU A 144 21.73 -17.39 6.51
N ALA A 145 21.56 -16.27 5.79
CA ALA A 145 20.87 -15.10 6.32
C ALA A 145 19.33 -15.24 6.29
N LEU A 146 18.81 -16.30 5.66
CA LEU A 146 17.38 -16.53 5.47
C LEU A 146 16.80 -17.37 6.62
N PRO A 147 15.93 -16.80 7.48
CA PRO A 147 15.32 -17.55 8.59
C PRO A 147 14.46 -18.71 8.07
N PRO A 148 14.42 -19.85 8.78
CA PRO A 148 13.59 -20.99 8.36
C PRO A 148 12.08 -20.65 8.34
N GLY A 149 11.64 -19.78 9.24
CA GLY A 149 10.25 -19.31 9.35
C GLY A 149 9.91 -18.07 8.50
N LEU A 150 10.75 -17.70 7.53
CA LEU A 150 10.58 -16.47 6.75
C LEU A 150 9.23 -16.43 6.01
N ARG A 151 8.42 -15.41 6.33
CA ARG A 151 7.11 -15.09 5.73
C ARG A 151 7.16 -13.84 4.87
N TRP A 152 7.91 -12.84 5.30
CA TRP A 152 8.02 -11.52 4.67
C TRP A 152 9.49 -11.17 4.49
N LEU A 153 9.90 -10.92 3.24
CA LEU A 153 11.22 -10.35 2.93
C LEU A 153 11.11 -9.07 2.10
N THR A 154 11.58 -7.94 2.64
CA THR A 154 11.71 -6.67 1.90
C THR A 154 13.17 -6.30 1.72
N LEU A 155 13.60 -6.29 0.46
CA LEU A 155 14.94 -5.89 0.00
C LEU A 155 14.85 -4.87 -1.14
N THR A 156 13.78 -4.08 -1.17
CA THR A 156 13.57 -2.98 -2.13
C THR A 156 14.74 -1.99 -2.11
N ASP A 157 15.07 -1.41 -3.27
CA ASP A 157 16.05 -0.34 -3.42
C ASP A 157 17.45 -0.75 -2.92
N ASN A 158 17.99 -1.82 -3.49
CA ASN A 158 19.31 -2.37 -3.18
C ASN A 158 20.09 -2.62 -4.48
N GLN A 159 21.18 -3.38 -4.42
CA GLN A 159 22.11 -3.61 -5.53
C GLN A 159 22.20 -5.10 -5.92
N LEU A 160 21.18 -5.89 -5.57
CA LEU A 160 21.19 -7.34 -5.73
C LEU A 160 21.16 -7.73 -7.21
N ALA A 161 22.14 -8.51 -7.65
CA ALA A 161 22.17 -9.09 -9.00
C ALA A 161 21.60 -10.52 -9.05
N ALA A 162 21.59 -11.22 -7.91
CA ALA A 162 21.04 -12.56 -7.76
C ALA A 162 20.49 -12.77 -6.33
N LEU A 163 19.72 -13.83 -6.16
CA LEU A 163 19.24 -14.34 -4.87
C LEU A 163 19.67 -15.80 -4.71
N PRO A 164 19.90 -16.29 -3.48
CA PRO A 164 20.34 -17.66 -3.27
C PRO A 164 19.20 -18.66 -3.54
N PRO A 165 19.50 -19.88 -4.05
CA PRO A 165 18.51 -20.94 -4.22
C PRO A 165 17.72 -21.26 -2.95
N ALA A 166 18.37 -21.13 -1.79
CA ALA A 166 17.82 -21.32 -0.46
C ALA A 166 16.55 -20.46 -0.18
N LEU A 167 16.30 -19.39 -0.94
CA LEU A 167 15.06 -18.62 -0.84
C LEU A 167 13.83 -19.44 -1.23
N GLY A 168 13.97 -20.36 -2.19
CA GLY A 168 12.90 -21.29 -2.59
C GLY A 168 12.56 -22.33 -1.53
N GLU A 169 13.44 -22.53 -0.54
CA GLU A 169 13.28 -23.50 0.55
C GLU A 169 12.55 -22.91 1.76
N ARG A 170 11.99 -21.70 1.67
CA ARG A 170 11.24 -21.07 2.76
C ARG A 170 9.73 -21.31 2.57
N PRO A 171 9.15 -22.37 3.18
CA PRO A 171 7.79 -22.81 2.90
C PRO A 171 6.71 -21.83 3.38
N ALA A 172 7.10 -20.89 4.25
CA ALA A 172 6.20 -19.90 4.83
C ALA A 172 6.17 -18.58 4.05
N LEU A 173 6.99 -18.41 3.00
CA LEU A 173 7.13 -17.14 2.28
C LEU A 173 5.81 -16.71 1.62
N GLN A 174 5.33 -15.52 1.98
CA GLN A 174 4.06 -14.92 1.53
C GLN A 174 4.28 -13.60 0.79
N LYS A 175 5.28 -12.82 1.20
CA LYS A 175 5.54 -11.47 0.69
C LYS A 175 7.01 -11.29 0.36
N LEU A 176 7.30 -11.00 -0.90
CA LEU A 176 8.66 -10.80 -1.41
C LEU A 176 8.75 -9.46 -2.17
N MET A 177 9.50 -8.51 -1.61
CA MET A 177 9.64 -7.17 -2.18
C MET A 177 11.10 -6.93 -2.60
N LEU A 178 11.33 -6.85 -3.90
CA LEU A 178 12.64 -6.80 -4.56
C LEU A 178 12.76 -5.64 -5.57
N SER A 179 11.80 -4.72 -5.59
CA SER A 179 11.80 -3.60 -6.53
C SER A 179 13.06 -2.75 -6.42
N GLY A 180 13.57 -2.20 -7.51
CA GLY A 180 14.76 -1.35 -7.50
C GLY A 180 16.04 -2.13 -7.16
N ASN A 181 16.29 -3.22 -7.88
CA ASN A 181 17.52 -4.01 -7.78
C ASN A 181 18.12 -4.21 -9.19
N ARG A 182 19.06 -5.15 -9.34
CA ARG A 182 19.73 -5.48 -10.60
C ARG A 182 19.45 -6.92 -11.04
N LEU A 183 18.34 -7.50 -10.57
CA LEU A 183 17.98 -8.89 -10.82
C LEU A 183 17.59 -9.10 -12.28
N GLN A 184 18.10 -10.17 -12.88
CA GLN A 184 17.70 -10.62 -14.22
C GLN A 184 16.75 -11.82 -14.17
N GLN A 185 16.81 -12.58 -13.07
CA GLN A 185 16.02 -13.78 -12.85
C GLN A 185 15.77 -13.98 -11.35
N LEU A 186 14.75 -14.78 -11.04
CA LEU A 186 14.48 -15.29 -9.71
C LEU A 186 14.97 -16.74 -9.60
N PRO A 187 15.38 -17.23 -8.40
CA PRO A 187 15.79 -18.62 -8.24
C PRO A 187 14.69 -19.60 -8.63
N ALA A 188 15.04 -20.66 -9.35
CA ALA A 188 14.07 -21.66 -9.85
C ALA A 188 13.28 -22.34 -8.72
N GLY A 189 13.86 -22.46 -7.51
CA GLY A 189 13.18 -23.01 -6.34
C GLY A 189 11.91 -22.25 -5.92
N LEU A 190 11.75 -20.98 -6.32
CA LEU A 190 10.52 -20.22 -6.06
C LEU A 190 9.30 -20.76 -6.82
N ALA A 191 9.48 -21.63 -7.82
CA ALA A 191 8.37 -22.37 -8.43
C ALA A 191 7.57 -23.19 -7.39
N GLY A 192 8.22 -23.62 -6.29
CA GLY A 192 7.58 -24.34 -5.18
C GLY A 192 7.00 -23.45 -4.09
N ALA A 193 7.07 -22.12 -4.21
CA ALA A 193 6.62 -21.17 -3.19
C ALA A 193 5.08 -21.04 -3.15
N GLY A 194 4.37 -22.12 -2.85
CA GLY A 194 2.91 -22.20 -2.91
C GLY A 194 2.15 -21.28 -1.95
N ARG A 195 2.86 -20.60 -1.02
CA ARG A 195 2.31 -19.58 -0.12
C ARG A 195 2.55 -18.15 -0.58
N LEU A 196 3.32 -17.91 -1.64
CA LEU A 196 3.63 -16.57 -2.12
C LEU A 196 2.36 -15.90 -2.65
N GLU A 197 2.02 -14.74 -2.10
CA GLU A 197 0.82 -13.96 -2.46
C GLU A 197 1.17 -12.64 -3.13
N LEU A 198 2.28 -12.03 -2.70
CA LEU A 198 2.74 -10.73 -3.16
C LEU A 198 4.21 -10.80 -3.60
N LEU A 199 4.46 -10.41 -4.86
CA LEU A 199 5.79 -10.29 -5.44
C LEU A 199 5.98 -8.89 -6.04
N ARG A 200 6.99 -8.14 -5.60
CA ARG A 200 7.37 -6.87 -6.25
C ARG A 200 8.78 -6.99 -6.81
N ILE A 201 8.91 -6.88 -8.12
CA ILE A 201 10.16 -6.96 -8.89
C ILE A 201 10.32 -5.78 -9.85
N ALA A 202 9.55 -4.70 -9.66
CA ALA A 202 9.62 -3.50 -10.48
C ALA A 202 11.05 -2.92 -10.51
N ALA A 203 11.42 -2.25 -11.61
CA ALA A 203 12.72 -1.63 -11.79
C ALA A 203 13.90 -2.58 -11.50
N ASN A 204 13.94 -3.67 -12.27
CA ASN A 204 15.03 -4.64 -12.30
C ASN A 204 15.50 -4.80 -13.76
N ARG A 205 16.06 -5.96 -14.12
CA ARG A 205 16.61 -6.26 -15.44
C ARG A 205 16.02 -7.55 -16.03
N PHE A 206 14.77 -7.86 -15.71
CA PHE A 206 14.10 -9.06 -16.22
C PHE A 206 13.80 -8.91 -17.71
N GLU A 207 14.45 -9.71 -18.55
CA GLU A 207 14.13 -9.82 -19.99
C GLU A 207 12.88 -10.65 -20.25
N ALA A 208 12.59 -11.58 -19.35
CA ALA A 208 11.35 -12.34 -19.34
C ALA A 208 10.90 -12.62 -17.90
N LEU A 209 9.59 -12.74 -17.70
CA LEU A 209 9.05 -13.24 -16.45
C LEU A 209 9.19 -14.78 -16.37
N PRO A 210 9.47 -15.34 -15.19
CA PRO A 210 9.59 -16.78 -15.06
C PRO A 210 8.27 -17.50 -15.37
N PRO A 211 8.26 -18.54 -16.24
CA PRO A 211 7.04 -19.25 -16.62
C PRO A 211 6.27 -19.87 -15.44
N TRP A 212 6.98 -20.24 -14.37
CA TRP A 212 6.39 -20.85 -13.18
C TRP A 212 5.46 -19.90 -12.38
N LEU A 213 5.43 -18.60 -12.69
CA LEU A 213 4.42 -17.69 -12.10
C LEU A 213 2.99 -18.15 -12.40
N ALA A 214 2.77 -18.75 -13.57
CA ALA A 214 1.48 -19.34 -13.96
C ALA A 214 1.06 -20.51 -13.06
N GLY A 215 2.02 -21.13 -12.36
CA GLY A 215 1.80 -22.26 -11.45
C GLY A 215 1.64 -21.86 -9.98
N LEU A 216 1.79 -20.58 -9.62
CA LEU A 216 1.69 -20.15 -8.21
C LEU A 216 0.22 -19.99 -7.79
N PRO A 217 -0.31 -20.86 -6.92
CA PRO A 217 -1.75 -20.93 -6.67
C PRO A 217 -2.28 -19.76 -5.85
N ARG A 218 -1.41 -19.02 -5.15
CA ARG A 218 -1.80 -17.92 -4.26
C ARG A 218 -1.31 -16.55 -4.69
N LEU A 219 -0.48 -16.45 -5.74
CA LEU A 219 0.01 -15.16 -6.21
C LEU A 219 -1.18 -14.32 -6.72
N ALA A 220 -1.28 -13.09 -6.21
CA ALA A 220 -2.37 -12.17 -6.51
C ALA A 220 -1.86 -10.76 -6.83
N TRP A 221 -0.77 -10.32 -6.20
CA TRP A 221 -0.21 -8.98 -6.37
C TRP A 221 1.19 -9.06 -6.96
N LEU A 222 1.35 -8.52 -8.16
CA LEU A 222 2.61 -8.48 -8.90
C LEU A 222 2.90 -7.06 -9.37
N ALA A 223 3.97 -6.47 -8.85
CA ALA A 223 4.53 -5.24 -9.39
C ALA A 223 5.78 -5.55 -10.23
N MET A 224 5.78 -5.19 -11.51
CA MET A 224 6.86 -5.55 -12.44
C MET A 224 7.30 -4.43 -13.38
N ALA A 225 6.70 -3.23 -13.29
CA ALA A 225 6.99 -2.12 -14.19
C ALA A 225 8.47 -1.72 -14.16
N GLY A 226 8.99 -1.19 -15.27
CA GLY A 226 10.39 -0.79 -15.41
C GLY A 226 11.36 -1.95 -15.58
N ASN A 227 10.89 -3.10 -16.06
CA ASN A 227 11.74 -4.20 -16.53
C ASN A 227 11.73 -4.26 -18.06
N PRO A 228 12.79 -4.79 -18.71
CA PRO A 228 12.79 -5.01 -20.16
C PRO A 228 11.63 -5.89 -20.68
N CYS A 229 11.08 -6.77 -19.84
CA CYS A 229 9.92 -7.60 -20.17
C CYS A 229 8.56 -6.88 -20.06
N GLU A 230 8.53 -5.62 -19.60
CA GLU A 230 7.30 -4.82 -19.58
C GLU A 230 6.81 -4.55 -21.01
N GLY A 231 5.48 -4.58 -21.21
CA GLY A 231 4.91 -4.26 -22.52
C GLY A 231 5.21 -2.83 -22.96
N GLU A 232 5.30 -2.63 -24.28
CA GLU A 232 5.36 -1.29 -24.86
C GLU A 232 3.97 -0.65 -24.79
N GLY A 233 3.74 0.10 -23.72
CA GLY A 233 2.49 0.83 -23.49
C GLY A 233 2.34 2.06 -24.38
N LEU A 234 1.15 2.26 -24.94
CA LEU A 234 0.77 3.54 -25.57
C LEU A 234 0.33 4.51 -24.48
N VAL A 235 1.15 5.52 -24.20
CA VAL A 235 0.78 6.63 -23.32
C VAL A 235 0.21 7.75 -24.19
N PRO A 236 -1.10 8.04 -24.11
CA PRO A 236 -1.70 9.11 -24.90
C PRO A 236 -1.15 10.48 -24.48
N ALA A 237 -1.17 11.43 -25.41
CA ALA A 237 -0.84 12.81 -25.08
C ALA A 237 -1.87 13.35 -24.07
N ALA A 238 -1.39 13.74 -22.90
CA ALA A 238 -2.23 14.37 -21.89
C ALA A 238 -2.28 15.89 -22.08
N PRO A 239 -3.39 16.53 -21.70
CA PRO A 239 -3.43 17.98 -21.55
C PRO A 239 -2.32 18.48 -20.61
N ALA A 240 -1.60 19.50 -21.05
CA ALA A 240 -0.62 20.21 -20.25
C ALA A 240 -1.33 21.09 -19.20
N ALA A 241 -1.07 20.81 -17.93
CA ALA A 241 -1.48 21.64 -16.81
C ALA A 241 -0.29 22.51 -16.39
N ALA A 242 -0.14 23.67 -17.03
CA ALA A 242 0.91 24.62 -16.66
C ALA A 242 0.75 25.03 -15.18
N TRP A 243 1.86 25.02 -14.43
CA TRP A 243 1.88 25.41 -13.02
C TRP A 243 1.29 26.81 -12.78
N SER A 244 1.55 27.75 -13.70
CA SER A 244 1.00 29.10 -13.66
C SER A 244 -0.53 29.15 -13.76
N ALA A 245 -1.16 28.11 -14.29
CA ALA A 245 -2.62 27.97 -14.40
C ALA A 245 -3.22 27.13 -13.26
N LEU A 246 -2.40 26.66 -12.32
CA LEU A 246 -2.81 25.92 -11.13
C LEU A 246 -2.82 26.84 -9.91
N ALA A 247 -3.86 26.70 -9.09
CA ALA A 247 -3.89 27.28 -7.75
C ALA A 247 -3.84 26.14 -6.71
N PRO A 248 -2.66 25.82 -6.16
CA PRO A 248 -2.51 24.79 -5.13
C PRO A 248 -3.26 25.17 -3.85
N GLY A 249 -3.84 24.17 -3.21
CA GLY A 249 -4.56 24.28 -1.95
C GLY A 249 -4.01 23.33 -0.88
N ALA A 250 -4.88 22.95 0.05
CA ALA A 250 -4.51 22.13 1.19
C ALA A 250 -3.93 20.76 0.78
N LEU A 251 -3.00 20.26 1.58
CA LEU A 251 -2.51 18.89 1.48
C LEU A 251 -3.65 17.92 1.84
N LEU A 252 -3.98 17.02 0.93
CA LEU A 252 -4.99 15.96 1.11
C LEU A 252 -4.36 14.67 1.65
N GLY A 253 -3.12 14.39 1.25
CA GLY A 253 -2.40 13.21 1.69
C GLY A 253 -0.94 13.21 1.27
N GLU A 254 -0.12 12.45 1.99
CA GLU A 254 1.30 12.27 1.71
C GLU A 254 1.67 10.80 1.85
N GLY A 255 2.36 10.27 0.84
CA GLY A 255 2.81 8.89 0.79
C GLY A 255 4.26 8.76 0.31
N ALA A 256 4.67 7.53 0.02
CA ALA A 256 6.00 7.20 -0.49
C ALA A 256 6.24 7.77 -1.89
N SER A 257 5.22 7.75 -2.76
CA SER A 257 5.31 8.25 -4.14
C SER A 257 5.26 9.78 -4.24
N GLY A 258 4.62 10.47 -3.29
CA GLY A 258 4.37 11.90 -3.45
C GLY A 258 3.49 12.54 -2.41
N ARG A 259 3.10 13.79 -2.71
CA ARG A 259 2.10 14.58 -1.98
C ARG A 259 0.92 14.84 -2.89
N VAL A 260 -0.29 14.74 -2.35
CA VAL A 260 -1.53 15.04 -3.06
C VAL A 260 -2.14 16.28 -2.44
N HIS A 261 -2.36 17.31 -3.25
CA HIS A 261 -2.95 18.58 -2.85
C HIS A 261 -4.33 18.75 -3.51
N ALA A 262 -5.25 19.42 -2.84
CA ALA A 262 -6.36 20.04 -3.53
C ALA A 262 -5.80 21.16 -4.42
N ALA A 263 -6.40 21.40 -5.59
CA ALA A 263 -6.01 22.51 -6.45
C ALA A 263 -7.20 22.97 -7.30
N ARG A 264 -7.03 24.09 -8.00
CA ARG A 264 -7.92 24.50 -9.09
C ARG A 264 -7.15 24.55 -10.40
N TRP A 265 -7.75 24.01 -11.46
CA TRP A 265 -7.21 24.04 -12.82
C TRP A 265 -8.33 24.38 -13.80
N ALA A 266 -8.12 25.39 -14.65
CA ALA A 266 -9.15 25.93 -15.56
C ALA A 266 -10.50 26.23 -14.85
N GLY A 267 -10.43 26.77 -13.63
CA GLY A 267 -11.59 27.10 -12.79
C GLY A 267 -12.25 25.90 -12.08
N ARG A 268 -11.85 24.67 -12.37
CA ARG A 268 -12.44 23.44 -11.81
C ARG A 268 -11.62 22.92 -10.63
N PRO A 269 -12.26 22.38 -9.57
CA PRO A 269 -11.55 21.71 -8.49
C PRO A 269 -10.93 20.40 -8.98
N VAL A 270 -9.66 20.17 -8.64
CA VAL A 270 -8.87 19.00 -9.02
C VAL A 270 -7.98 18.56 -7.86
N ALA A 271 -7.49 17.32 -7.91
CA ALA A 271 -6.39 16.87 -7.08
C ALA A 271 -5.08 17.02 -7.88
N LEU A 272 -4.02 17.52 -7.24
CA LEU A 272 -2.69 17.63 -7.80
C LEU A 272 -1.75 16.69 -7.04
N LYS A 273 -1.30 15.62 -7.70
CA LYS A 273 -0.27 14.74 -7.15
C LYS A 273 1.10 15.21 -7.61
N LEU A 274 1.96 15.57 -6.67
CA LEU A 274 3.37 15.92 -6.88
C LEU A 274 4.25 14.74 -6.48
N PHE A 275 5.10 14.27 -7.39
CA PHE A 275 5.97 13.12 -7.16
C PHE A 275 7.30 13.52 -6.53
N LYS A 276 7.83 12.66 -5.66
CA LYS A 276 9.10 12.89 -4.94
C LYS A 276 10.37 12.43 -5.69
N GLY A 277 10.24 11.90 -6.91
CA GLY A 277 11.36 11.46 -7.76
C GLY A 277 12.17 10.25 -7.24
N ALA A 278 11.75 9.62 -6.14
CA ALA A 278 12.44 8.51 -5.52
C ALA A 278 11.77 7.15 -5.82
N MET A 279 12.56 6.08 -5.86
CA MET A 279 12.08 4.70 -5.97
C MET A 279 11.12 4.35 -4.82
N THR A 280 9.98 3.76 -5.11
CA THR A 280 9.03 3.25 -4.10
C THR A 280 9.09 1.73 -3.97
N SER A 281 8.32 1.15 -3.05
CA SER A 281 8.10 -0.31 -3.02
C SER A 281 7.46 -0.84 -4.29
N ASP A 282 6.66 -0.01 -4.94
CA ASP A 282 5.73 -0.38 -6.00
C ASP A 282 6.35 -0.14 -7.37
N GLY A 283 7.22 0.84 -7.48
CA GLY A 283 8.04 1.09 -8.66
C GLY A 283 8.54 2.52 -8.75
N LEU A 284 8.81 2.91 -10.00
CA LEU A 284 9.27 4.24 -10.39
C LEU A 284 8.09 5.21 -10.57
N PRO A 285 8.16 6.45 -10.02
CA PRO A 285 7.13 7.47 -10.21
C PRO A 285 6.75 7.73 -11.68
N GLU A 286 7.72 7.64 -12.59
CA GLU A 286 7.49 7.86 -14.03
C GLU A 286 6.60 6.77 -14.64
N ARG A 287 6.69 5.54 -14.11
CA ARG A 287 5.87 4.41 -14.56
C ARG A 287 4.45 4.52 -14.03
N GLU A 288 4.29 4.94 -12.77
CA GLU A 288 2.97 5.29 -12.23
C GLU A 288 2.31 6.40 -13.05
N MET A 289 3.06 7.45 -13.40
CA MET A 289 2.53 8.54 -14.20
C MET A 289 2.09 8.07 -15.60
N ALA A 290 2.92 7.26 -16.26
CA ALA A 290 2.59 6.65 -17.56
C ALA A 290 1.33 5.78 -17.48
N ALA A 291 1.20 4.94 -16.43
CA ALA A 291 0.03 4.10 -16.23
C ALA A 291 -1.23 4.92 -15.96
N CYS A 292 -1.17 5.96 -15.12
CA CYS A 292 -2.30 6.87 -14.85
C CYS A 292 -2.81 7.57 -16.13
N LEU A 293 -1.91 7.91 -17.04
CA LEU A 293 -2.23 8.54 -18.32
C LEU A 293 -2.82 7.53 -19.32
N ALA A 294 -2.20 6.36 -19.44
CA ALA A 294 -2.66 5.30 -20.34
C ALA A 294 -3.97 4.64 -19.90
N ALA A 295 -4.25 4.63 -18.59
CA ALA A 295 -5.51 4.12 -18.06
C ALA A 295 -6.73 4.89 -18.58
N GLY A 296 -6.58 6.15 -18.98
CA GLY A 296 -7.69 6.98 -19.44
C GLY A 296 -8.74 7.21 -18.33
N THR A 297 -9.98 7.46 -18.74
CA THR A 297 -11.08 7.81 -17.83
C THR A 297 -12.04 6.65 -17.64
N HIS A 298 -12.40 6.35 -16.39
CA HIS A 298 -13.44 5.38 -16.06
C HIS A 298 -14.15 5.79 -14.75
N PRO A 299 -15.49 5.63 -14.60
CA PRO A 299 -16.23 6.11 -13.43
C PRO A 299 -15.77 5.55 -12.08
N HIS A 300 -15.17 4.36 -12.09
CA HIS A 300 -14.67 3.66 -10.91
C HIS A 300 -13.14 3.65 -10.82
N LEU A 301 -12.44 4.55 -11.53
CA LEU A 301 -10.99 4.64 -11.51
C LEU A 301 -10.53 6.09 -11.38
N VAL A 302 -9.58 6.34 -10.48
CA VAL A 302 -8.92 7.65 -10.38
C VAL A 302 -7.76 7.71 -11.38
N GLY A 303 -8.08 8.01 -12.64
CA GLY A 303 -7.10 8.27 -13.70
C GLY A 303 -6.51 9.68 -13.67
N ALA A 304 -5.66 9.99 -14.65
CA ALA A 304 -5.13 11.34 -14.85
C ALA A 304 -6.04 12.19 -15.77
N LEU A 305 -6.19 13.47 -15.43
CA LEU A 305 -6.84 14.49 -16.27
C LEU A 305 -5.82 15.27 -17.11
N GLY A 306 -4.57 15.36 -16.64
CA GLY A 306 -3.51 16.12 -17.29
C GLY A 306 -2.17 15.98 -16.58
N ARG A 307 -1.11 16.44 -17.24
CA ARG A 307 0.26 16.39 -16.74
C ARG A 307 0.73 17.77 -16.32
N LEU A 308 1.34 17.87 -15.14
CA LEU A 308 1.92 19.12 -14.65
C LEU A 308 3.13 19.52 -15.50
N GLU A 309 3.23 20.80 -15.84
CA GLU A 309 4.38 21.39 -16.53
C GLU A 309 4.85 22.67 -15.84
N GLY A 310 6.16 22.91 -15.83
CA GLY A 310 6.74 24.18 -15.36
C GLY A 310 6.65 24.40 -13.84
N HIS A 311 6.69 23.34 -13.02
CA HIS A 311 6.80 23.49 -11.57
C HIS A 311 8.12 24.23 -11.20
N PRO A 312 8.12 25.20 -10.25
CA PRO A 312 9.32 25.99 -9.92
C PRO A 312 10.51 25.17 -9.46
N GLU A 313 10.24 24.08 -8.73
CA GLU A 313 11.26 23.12 -8.26
C GLU A 313 11.47 21.93 -9.23
N ALA A 314 11.00 22.04 -10.47
CA ALA A 314 11.07 20.98 -11.50
C ALA A 314 10.44 19.63 -11.07
N LEU A 315 9.50 19.66 -10.13
CA LEU A 315 8.75 18.48 -9.72
C LEU A 315 7.81 18.01 -10.84
N GLN A 316 7.72 16.69 -11.00
CA GLN A 316 6.72 16.07 -11.85
C GLN A 316 5.39 15.93 -11.10
N GLY A 317 4.28 15.98 -11.83
CA GLY A 317 2.97 15.84 -11.22
C GLY A 317 1.85 15.48 -12.19
N LEU A 318 0.75 15.01 -11.62
CA LEU A 318 -0.49 14.72 -12.31
C LEU A 318 -1.64 15.53 -11.74
N VAL A 319 -2.47 16.04 -12.64
CA VAL A 319 -3.79 16.55 -12.28
C VAL A 319 -4.77 15.38 -12.39
N MET A 320 -5.57 15.18 -11.34
CA MET A 320 -6.47 14.05 -11.17
C MET A 320 -7.85 14.55 -10.74
N PRO A 321 -8.92 13.75 -10.89
CA PRO A 321 -10.23 14.08 -10.33
C PRO A 321 -10.13 14.34 -8.83
N LEU A 322 -10.70 15.45 -8.36
CA LEU A 322 -10.88 15.66 -6.92
C LEU A 322 -12.07 14.82 -6.45
N LEU A 323 -11.81 13.87 -5.56
CA LEU A 323 -12.88 13.07 -4.96
C LEU A 323 -13.65 13.89 -3.91
N PRO A 324 -14.93 13.55 -3.65
CA PRO A 324 -15.69 14.21 -2.61
C PRO A 324 -15.03 14.07 -1.23
N PRO A 325 -15.12 15.08 -0.37
CA PRO A 325 -14.36 15.14 0.88
C PRO A 325 -14.80 14.12 1.95
N ASP A 326 -16.00 13.54 1.81
CA ASP A 326 -16.56 12.52 2.67
C ASP A 326 -16.17 11.08 2.27
N TRP A 327 -15.52 10.91 1.12
CA TRP A 327 -15.02 9.62 0.68
C TRP A 327 -13.84 9.18 1.54
N ARG A 328 -13.81 7.88 1.86
CA ARG A 328 -12.78 7.28 2.73
C ARG A 328 -12.19 6.04 2.11
N VAL A 329 -10.99 5.66 2.55
CA VAL A 329 -10.41 4.35 2.21
C VAL A 329 -11.28 3.23 2.77
N LEU A 330 -11.45 2.16 2.01
CA LEU A 330 -12.32 1.03 2.37
C LEU A 330 -11.72 0.17 3.50
N ALA A 331 -10.39 0.05 3.53
CA ALA A 331 -9.65 -0.64 4.58
C ALA A 331 -8.28 0.00 4.83
N GLY A 332 -7.63 -0.35 5.94
CA GLY A 332 -6.20 -0.09 6.15
C GLY A 332 -5.33 -1.13 5.42
N PRO A 333 -4.05 -0.81 5.17
CA PRO A 333 -3.13 -1.70 4.46
C PRO A 333 -2.80 -2.96 5.28
N PRO A 334 -2.12 -3.96 4.69
CA PRO A 334 -1.74 -5.16 5.42
C PRO A 334 -0.86 -4.88 6.63
N SER A 335 -1.10 -5.62 7.72
CA SER A 335 -0.32 -5.53 8.96
C SER A 335 0.78 -6.58 9.02
N LEU A 336 1.64 -6.50 10.04
CA LEU A 336 2.63 -7.55 10.33
C LEU A 336 1.94 -8.90 10.61
N GLU A 337 0.73 -8.90 11.14
CA GLU A 337 -0.01 -10.13 11.45
C GLU A 337 -0.59 -10.76 10.17
N SER A 338 -1.32 -9.95 9.40
CA SER A 338 -1.99 -10.42 8.19
C SER A 338 -1.02 -10.68 7.05
N CYS A 339 0.15 -10.03 7.06
CA CYS A 339 1.23 -10.07 6.06
C CYS A 339 0.84 -9.51 4.68
N SER A 340 -0.30 -9.94 4.14
CA SER A 340 -0.79 -9.64 2.78
C SER A 340 -2.27 -9.29 2.73
N ARG A 341 -3.01 -9.28 3.85
CA ARG A 341 -4.45 -8.95 3.86
C ARG A 341 -4.72 -7.60 4.48
N ASP A 342 -5.63 -6.83 3.89
CA ASP A 342 -6.03 -5.54 4.43
C ASP A 342 -6.73 -5.65 5.78
N VAL A 343 -6.58 -4.61 6.59
CA VAL A 343 -7.17 -4.52 7.92
C VAL A 343 -8.36 -3.58 7.86
N TYR A 344 -9.55 -4.16 7.92
CA TYR A 344 -10.80 -3.38 7.90
C TYR A 344 -11.18 -2.97 9.32
N ASP A 345 -12.00 -1.92 9.42
CA ASP A 345 -12.70 -1.60 10.65
C ASP A 345 -13.55 -2.82 11.10
N PRO A 346 -13.30 -3.39 12.30
CA PRO A 346 -14.08 -4.51 12.81
C PRO A 346 -15.57 -4.22 12.97
N ALA A 347 -15.97 -2.94 13.03
CA ALA A 347 -17.35 -2.49 13.09
C ALA A 347 -17.97 -2.28 11.69
N LEU A 348 -17.22 -2.41 10.60
CA LEU A 348 -17.76 -2.26 9.25
C LEU A 348 -18.79 -3.36 8.98
N ARG A 349 -19.98 -2.93 8.57
CA ARG A 349 -21.12 -3.77 8.23
C ARG A 349 -21.73 -3.28 6.94
N LEU A 350 -21.98 -4.20 6.02
CA LEU A 350 -22.47 -3.89 4.67
C LEU A 350 -23.81 -4.59 4.41
N ALA A 351 -24.70 -3.92 3.70
CA ALA A 351 -25.80 -4.61 3.04
C ALA A 351 -25.24 -5.37 1.82
N PRO A 352 -25.69 -6.60 1.53
CA PRO A 352 -25.20 -7.34 0.36
C PRO A 352 -25.22 -6.57 -0.97
N PRO A 353 -26.27 -5.78 -1.30
CA PRO A 353 -26.27 -4.97 -2.53
C PRO A 353 -25.16 -3.89 -2.55
N VAL A 354 -24.77 -3.35 -1.39
CA VAL A 354 -23.69 -2.35 -1.28
C VAL A 354 -22.34 -3.02 -1.52
N ALA A 355 -22.09 -4.17 -0.89
CA ALA A 355 -20.87 -4.96 -1.11
C ALA A 355 -20.71 -5.35 -2.59
N LEU A 356 -21.79 -5.82 -3.23
CA LEU A 356 -21.79 -6.18 -4.64
C LEU A 356 -21.60 -4.97 -5.56
N ARG A 357 -22.16 -3.80 -5.22
CA ARG A 357 -21.94 -2.56 -5.99
C ARG A 357 -20.47 -2.14 -5.98
N ILE A 358 -19.83 -2.19 -4.81
CA ILE A 358 -18.39 -1.89 -4.68
C ILE A 358 -17.59 -2.90 -5.51
N ALA A 359 -17.80 -4.20 -5.30
CA ALA A 359 -17.06 -5.24 -6.02
C ALA A 359 -17.21 -5.13 -7.54
N ARG A 360 -18.43 -4.87 -8.04
CA ARG A 360 -18.72 -4.66 -9.46
C ARG A 360 -18.01 -3.42 -10.00
N GLY A 361 -18.04 -2.30 -9.28
CA GLY A 361 -17.37 -1.07 -9.70
C GLY A 361 -15.85 -1.23 -9.80
N ILE A 362 -15.23 -1.82 -8.78
CA ILE A 362 -13.77 -2.06 -8.76
C ILE A 362 -13.36 -3.11 -9.79
N GLY A 363 -14.16 -4.15 -9.97
CA GLY A 363 -13.93 -5.15 -11.02
C GLY A 363 -14.05 -4.55 -12.42
N ALA A 364 -15.02 -3.67 -12.65
CA ALA A 364 -15.14 -2.96 -13.92
C ALA A 364 -13.94 -2.03 -14.18
N ALA A 365 -13.44 -1.33 -13.17
CA ALA A 365 -12.25 -0.49 -13.28
C ALA A 365 -10.99 -1.29 -13.65
N ALA A 366 -10.77 -2.43 -13.00
CA ALA A 366 -9.63 -3.28 -13.32
C ALA A 366 -9.79 -4.01 -14.67
N ALA A 367 -11.02 -4.34 -15.09
CA ALA A 367 -11.28 -4.90 -16.42
C ALA A 367 -11.03 -3.86 -17.51
N HIS A 368 -11.36 -2.60 -17.25
CA HIS A 368 -11.00 -1.47 -18.08
C HIS A 368 -9.48 -1.33 -18.22
N LEU A 369 -8.72 -1.42 -17.12
CA LEU A 369 -7.25 -1.43 -17.17
C LEU A 369 -6.73 -2.60 -18.04
N HIS A 370 -7.25 -3.81 -17.86
CA HIS A 370 -6.88 -4.97 -18.68
C HIS A 370 -7.14 -4.71 -20.17
N GLY A 371 -8.26 -4.07 -20.50
CA GLY A 371 -8.60 -3.66 -21.87
C GLY A 371 -7.68 -2.59 -22.45
N GLN A 372 -7.06 -1.76 -21.61
CA GLN A 372 -6.01 -0.81 -21.99
C GLN A 372 -4.60 -1.43 -22.01
N GLY A 373 -4.48 -2.76 -21.82
CA GLY A 373 -3.18 -3.43 -21.76
C GLY A 373 -2.41 -3.15 -20.47
N LEU A 374 -3.09 -2.82 -19.38
CA LEU A 374 -2.50 -2.52 -18.07
C LEU A 374 -2.92 -3.56 -17.02
N LEU A 375 -2.02 -3.81 -16.07
CA LEU A 375 -2.35 -4.38 -14.77
C LEU A 375 -2.35 -3.27 -13.71
N HIS A 376 -3.16 -3.43 -12.67
CA HIS A 376 -3.08 -2.57 -11.50
C HIS A 376 -1.87 -2.94 -10.60
N GLY A 377 -1.57 -4.23 -10.44
CA GLY A 377 -0.46 -4.76 -9.67
C GLY A 377 -0.64 -4.73 -8.14
N ASP A 378 -1.51 -3.85 -7.63
CA ASP A 378 -1.80 -3.65 -6.20
C ASP A 378 -3.29 -3.47 -5.89
N LEU A 379 -4.16 -4.29 -6.50
CA LEU A 379 -5.61 -4.23 -6.27
C LEU A 379 -5.95 -4.69 -4.85
N TYR A 380 -6.25 -3.72 -3.98
CA TYR A 380 -6.53 -3.88 -2.56
C TYR A 380 -7.67 -2.96 -2.11
N ALA A 381 -8.29 -3.25 -0.96
CA ALA A 381 -9.28 -2.37 -0.37
C ALA A 381 -8.68 -1.07 0.17
N HIS A 382 -7.43 -1.06 0.62
CA HIS A 382 -6.77 0.21 1.02
C HIS A 382 -6.54 1.17 -0.15
N ASN A 383 -6.58 0.65 -1.39
CA ASN A 383 -6.51 1.42 -2.64
C ASN A 383 -7.91 1.73 -3.22
N VAL A 384 -8.97 1.37 -2.51
CA VAL A 384 -10.37 1.69 -2.86
C VAL A 384 -10.86 2.83 -1.97
N LEU A 385 -11.29 3.93 -2.60
CA LEU A 385 -12.05 4.97 -1.92
C LEU A 385 -13.54 4.80 -2.19
N TRP A 386 -14.37 5.00 -1.17
CA TRP A 386 -15.81 4.84 -1.29
C TRP A 386 -16.60 5.88 -0.49
N ASP A 387 -17.87 6.03 -0.86
CA ASP A 387 -18.82 6.96 -0.25
C ASP A 387 -19.22 6.60 1.19
N GLY A 388 -18.95 5.37 1.60
CA GLY A 388 -19.27 4.90 2.93
C GLY A 388 -20.72 4.52 3.19
N ALA A 389 -21.57 4.52 2.16
CA ALA A 389 -23.01 4.32 2.29
C ALA A 389 -23.59 3.56 1.09
N ALA A 390 -23.77 4.22 -0.07
CA ALA A 390 -24.48 3.63 -1.20
C ALA A 390 -23.64 2.61 -1.99
N GLY A 391 -22.32 2.59 -1.76
CA GLY A 391 -21.38 1.69 -2.42
C GLY A 391 -20.81 2.26 -3.70
N ALA A 392 -20.88 3.59 -3.90
CA ALA A 392 -20.07 4.24 -4.91
C ALA A 392 -18.60 4.16 -4.49
N ALA A 393 -17.75 3.63 -5.37
CA ALA A 393 -16.34 3.40 -5.08
C ALA A 393 -15.48 3.62 -6.32
N VAL A 394 -14.22 4.01 -6.09
CA VAL A 394 -13.19 4.17 -7.11
C VAL A 394 -11.93 3.43 -6.69
N LEU A 395 -11.30 2.79 -7.66
CA LEU A 395 -9.95 2.25 -7.55
C LEU A 395 -8.93 3.38 -7.75
N SER A 396 -7.86 3.37 -6.98
CA SER A 396 -6.82 4.39 -7.01
C SER A 396 -5.44 3.75 -6.83
N ASP A 397 -4.38 4.56 -6.91
CA ASP A 397 -2.98 4.15 -6.74
C ASP A 397 -2.47 3.15 -7.79
N LEU A 398 -2.05 3.69 -8.94
CA LEU A 398 -1.41 2.94 -10.01
C LEU A 398 0.11 2.83 -9.82
N GLY A 399 0.62 2.96 -8.58
CA GLY A 399 2.05 2.90 -8.27
C GLY A 399 2.73 1.58 -8.66
N ALA A 400 1.97 0.48 -8.62
CA ALA A 400 2.44 -0.86 -9.00
C ALA A 400 2.01 -1.27 -10.42
N ALA A 401 1.29 -0.40 -11.12
CA ALA A 401 0.71 -0.72 -12.42
C ALA A 401 1.81 -0.95 -13.45
N ALA A 402 1.55 -1.88 -14.36
CA ALA A 402 2.52 -2.27 -15.39
C ALA A 402 1.81 -2.52 -16.71
N PHE A 403 2.49 -2.21 -17.81
CA PHE A 403 2.02 -2.59 -19.14
C PHE A 403 2.20 -4.09 -19.35
N LEU A 404 1.12 -4.73 -19.81
CA LEU A 404 1.08 -6.16 -20.04
C LEU A 404 2.03 -6.54 -21.18
N PRO A 405 2.92 -7.55 -20.98
CA PRO A 405 3.66 -8.11 -22.09
C PRO A 405 2.73 -8.78 -23.09
N PRO A 406 3.06 -8.77 -24.39
CA PRO A 406 2.25 -9.45 -25.39
C PRO A 406 2.26 -10.98 -25.18
N GLY A 407 1.25 -11.64 -25.75
CA GLY A 407 1.17 -13.10 -25.77
C GLY A 407 0.67 -13.76 -24.47
N PRO A 408 0.94 -15.06 -24.28
CA PRO A 408 0.33 -15.86 -23.21
C PRO A 408 0.66 -15.39 -21.78
N MET A 409 1.81 -14.75 -21.60
CA MET A 409 2.21 -14.22 -20.30
C MET A 409 1.26 -13.10 -19.86
N GLY A 410 0.90 -12.16 -20.74
CA GLY A 410 -0.05 -11.10 -20.41
C GLY A 410 -1.41 -11.64 -19.91
N ALA A 411 -1.96 -12.64 -20.61
CA ALA A 411 -3.20 -13.30 -20.19
C ALA A 411 -3.04 -14.03 -18.83
N THR A 412 -1.88 -14.63 -18.57
CA THR A 412 -1.57 -15.23 -17.27
C THR A 412 -1.59 -14.19 -16.16
N LEU A 413 -0.97 -13.02 -16.38
CA LEU A 413 -0.92 -11.95 -15.39
C LEU A 413 -2.31 -11.38 -15.08
N GLN A 414 -3.17 -11.22 -16.09
CA GLN A 414 -4.56 -10.83 -15.88
C GLN A 414 -5.28 -11.81 -14.95
N ARG A 415 -5.09 -13.13 -15.14
CA ARG A 415 -5.67 -14.17 -14.26
C ARG A 415 -5.03 -14.22 -12.86
N LEU A 416 -3.78 -13.76 -12.72
CA LEU A 416 -3.19 -13.55 -11.39
C LEU A 416 -3.90 -12.40 -10.66
N GLU A 417 -4.13 -11.26 -11.32
CA GLU A 417 -4.82 -10.11 -10.73
C GLU A 417 -6.30 -10.38 -10.43
N VAL A 418 -6.97 -11.25 -11.21
CA VAL A 418 -8.34 -11.72 -10.90
C VAL A 418 -8.44 -12.29 -9.49
N ARG A 419 -7.39 -12.94 -9.00
CA ARG A 419 -7.36 -13.42 -7.62
C ARG A 419 -7.41 -12.27 -6.62
N ALA A 420 -6.66 -11.19 -6.84
CA ALA A 420 -6.69 -10.01 -5.97
C ALA A 420 -8.11 -9.43 -5.85
N TRP A 421 -8.83 -9.35 -6.98
CA TRP A 421 -10.23 -8.93 -6.97
C TRP A 421 -11.16 -9.94 -6.29
N GLY A 422 -11.00 -11.24 -6.54
CA GLY A 422 -11.78 -12.29 -5.87
C GLY A 422 -11.60 -12.28 -4.35
N LEU A 423 -10.39 -11.97 -3.90
CA LEU A 423 -10.06 -11.77 -2.49
C LEU A 423 -10.74 -10.54 -1.88
N LEU A 424 -10.77 -9.41 -2.60
CA LEU A 424 -11.54 -8.22 -2.22
C LEU A 424 -13.05 -8.54 -2.13
N LEU A 425 -13.59 -9.27 -3.12
CA LEU A 425 -14.97 -9.72 -3.12
C LEU A 425 -15.28 -10.57 -1.87
N GLY A 426 -14.45 -11.57 -1.57
CA GLY A 426 -14.62 -12.40 -0.37
C GLY A 426 -14.62 -11.58 0.91
N GLU A 427 -13.69 -10.63 1.05
CA GLU A 427 -13.64 -9.71 2.19
C GLU A 427 -14.90 -8.85 2.30
N LEU A 428 -15.42 -8.32 1.19
CA LEU A 428 -16.65 -7.54 1.19
C LEU A 428 -17.85 -8.40 1.61
N LEU A 429 -17.95 -9.63 1.10
CA LEU A 429 -19.04 -10.56 1.43
C LEU A 429 -18.99 -11.02 2.90
N ASP A 430 -17.80 -11.18 3.49
CA ASP A 430 -17.61 -11.53 4.91
C ASP A 430 -18.08 -10.42 5.86
N ARG A 431 -18.27 -9.20 5.34
CA ARG A 431 -18.70 -8.02 6.10
C ARG A 431 -20.19 -7.73 5.96
N CYS A 432 -20.92 -8.59 5.26
CA CYS A 432 -22.36 -8.47 5.11
C CYS A 432 -23.08 -8.88 6.40
N GLU A 433 -24.08 -8.10 6.82
CA GLU A 433 -24.92 -8.44 7.99
C GLU A 433 -25.96 -9.52 7.68
N ALA A 434 -26.32 -9.67 6.41
CA ALA A 434 -27.32 -10.60 5.93
C ALA A 434 -26.69 -11.69 5.06
N ALA A 435 -27.46 -12.75 4.80
CA ALA A 435 -27.08 -13.81 3.88
C ALA A 435 -26.72 -13.23 2.51
N VAL A 436 -25.54 -13.57 2.02
CA VAL A 436 -25.08 -13.18 0.69
C VAL A 436 -25.55 -14.20 -0.34
N PRO A 437 -25.81 -13.79 -1.60
CA PRO A 437 -26.18 -14.73 -2.65
C PRO A 437 -25.08 -15.77 -2.88
N GLU A 438 -25.44 -17.05 -2.95
CA GLU A 438 -24.47 -18.12 -3.21
C GLU A 438 -23.75 -17.94 -4.56
N ALA A 439 -24.42 -17.34 -5.55
CA ALA A 439 -23.81 -16.97 -6.82
C ALA A 439 -22.58 -16.05 -6.64
N ALA A 440 -22.63 -15.09 -5.69
CA ALA A 440 -21.49 -14.22 -5.43
C ALA A 440 -20.31 -14.98 -4.79
N ARG A 441 -20.59 -15.92 -3.89
CA ARG A 441 -19.57 -16.82 -3.31
C ARG A 441 -19.00 -17.78 -4.35
N ALA A 442 -19.81 -18.25 -5.30
CA ALA A 442 -19.33 -19.07 -6.41
C ALA A 442 -18.34 -18.30 -7.30
N VAL A 443 -18.62 -17.01 -7.60
CA VAL A 443 -17.70 -16.13 -8.32
C VAL A 443 -16.40 -15.93 -7.54
N GLU A 444 -16.48 -15.65 -6.24
CA GLU A 444 -15.31 -15.53 -5.37
C GLU A 444 -14.43 -16.78 -5.43
N ARG A 445 -15.02 -17.97 -5.20
CA ARG A 445 -14.30 -19.24 -5.31
C ARG A 445 -13.66 -19.46 -6.68
N ALA A 446 -14.35 -19.12 -7.77
CA ALA A 446 -13.80 -19.24 -9.12
C ALA A 446 -12.59 -18.32 -9.35
N CYS A 447 -12.57 -17.12 -8.73
CA CYS A 447 -11.46 -16.17 -8.86
C CYS A 447 -10.24 -16.57 -8.01
N VAL A 448 -10.46 -17.19 -6.85
CA VAL A 448 -9.38 -17.49 -5.89
C VAL A 448 -8.85 -18.92 -5.95
N GLN A 449 -9.41 -19.74 -6.85
CA GLN A 449 -9.02 -21.14 -7.03
C GLN A 449 -7.56 -21.30 -7.48
N PRO A 450 -6.91 -22.43 -7.12
CA PRO A 450 -5.46 -22.58 -7.22
C PRO A 450 -4.94 -22.69 -8.67
N ALA A 451 -5.73 -23.18 -9.62
CA ALA A 451 -5.30 -23.30 -11.01
C ALA A 451 -5.47 -21.95 -11.73
N VAL A 452 -4.39 -21.18 -11.87
CA VAL A 452 -4.39 -19.82 -12.45
C VAL A 452 -5.09 -19.79 -13.82
N ALA A 453 -4.81 -20.75 -14.70
CA ALA A 453 -5.39 -20.82 -16.04
C ALA A 453 -6.91 -20.98 -16.07
N ALA A 454 -7.51 -21.52 -15.01
CA ALA A 454 -8.94 -21.75 -14.91
C ALA A 454 -9.69 -20.64 -14.13
N ARG A 455 -8.99 -19.62 -13.63
CA ARG A 455 -9.66 -18.41 -13.09
C ARG A 455 -10.27 -17.65 -14.26
N PRO A 456 -11.49 -17.09 -14.16
CA PRO A 456 -12.09 -16.29 -15.23
C PRO A 456 -11.24 -15.05 -15.55
N LEU A 457 -11.47 -14.41 -16.69
CA LEU A 457 -11.01 -13.03 -16.89
C LEU A 457 -11.87 -12.07 -16.06
N LEU A 458 -11.36 -10.88 -15.79
CA LEU A 458 -12.03 -9.97 -14.85
C LEU A 458 -13.40 -9.50 -15.36
N ALA A 459 -13.53 -9.21 -16.66
CA ALA A 459 -14.81 -8.85 -17.27
C ALA A 459 -15.86 -9.98 -17.14
N GLU A 460 -15.44 -11.24 -17.30
CA GLU A 460 -16.29 -12.42 -17.14
C GLU A 460 -16.73 -12.57 -15.68
N ALA A 461 -15.78 -12.44 -14.74
CA ALA A 461 -16.04 -12.54 -13.31
C ALA A 461 -17.06 -11.49 -12.84
N VAL A 462 -16.92 -10.25 -13.31
CA VAL A 462 -17.84 -9.15 -12.98
C VAL A 462 -19.23 -9.39 -13.57
N ALA A 463 -19.33 -9.91 -14.79
CA ALA A 463 -20.60 -10.22 -15.43
C ALA A 463 -21.36 -11.36 -14.73
N MET A 464 -20.66 -12.27 -14.05
CA MET A 464 -21.26 -13.36 -13.27
C MET A 464 -21.80 -12.91 -11.90
N LEU A 465 -21.51 -11.69 -11.43
CA LEU A 465 -22.01 -11.22 -10.13
C LEU A 465 -23.53 -10.99 -10.18
N PRO A 466 -24.29 -11.49 -9.19
CA PRO A 466 -25.74 -11.28 -9.10
C PRO A 466 -26.06 -9.79 -8.98
N ALA A 467 -27.21 -9.39 -9.55
CA ALA A 467 -27.66 -8.00 -9.68
C ALA A 467 -27.56 -7.21 -8.37
#